data_AF-A0A5A8DBJ7-F1
#
_entry.id   AF-A0A5A8DBJ7-F1
#
_cell.length_a   1.000
_cell.length_b   1.000
_cell.length_c   1.000
_cell.angle_alpha   90.00
_cell.angle_beta   90.00
_cell.angle_gamma   90.00
#
_symmetry.space_group_name_H-M   'P 1'
#
loop_
_entity.id
_entity.type
_entity.pdbx_description
1 polymer ?
#
loop_
_entity_poly.entity_id
_entity_poly.type
_entity_poly.pdbx_seq_one_letter_code
_entity_poly.pdbx_strand_id
1 'polypeptide(L)'
;MAAAASTDASAKMQVAVDPKNMSFNRTGLRIKDPAASVPFYEDKFGFTLVHVAKQEGRASYFLGTLEDELIAKLPTDRESADAAKFVASYTGTLIELMHTEGTEKDDAFSVNK
;
A
#
# COMPACT_ATOMS: atom_id res chain seq x y z
N MET A 1 12.67 55.64 4.65
CA MET A 1 11.83 54.63 3.99
C MET A 1 12.52 53.29 4.20
N ALA A 2 12.08 52.52 5.19
CA ALA A 2 12.71 51.26 5.59
C ALA A 2 12.14 50.11 4.75
N ALA A 3 13.00 49.33 4.11
CA ALA A 3 12.61 48.10 3.42
C ALA A 3 12.45 46.98 4.45
N ALA A 4 11.24 46.43 4.56
CA ALA A 4 10.97 45.24 5.34
C ALA A 4 11.44 44.00 4.57
N ALA A 5 12.35 43.22 5.17
CA ALA A 5 12.70 41.89 4.69
C ALA A 5 11.51 40.94 4.93
N SER A 6 10.92 40.43 3.85
CA SER A 6 9.95 39.33 3.89
C SER A 6 10.70 38.04 4.16
N THR A 7 10.40 37.39 5.29
CA THR A 7 10.91 36.07 5.64
C THR A 7 10.14 35.01 4.86
N ASP A 8 10.84 34.31 3.98
CA ASP A 8 10.33 33.15 3.25
C ASP A 8 10.19 31.97 4.22
N ALA A 9 8.95 31.73 4.65
CA ALA A 9 8.57 30.60 5.48
C ALA A 9 8.36 29.36 4.61
N SER A 10 9.45 28.82 4.06
CA SER A 10 9.43 27.51 3.41
C SER A 10 10.72 26.73 3.66
N ALA A 11 11.14 26.67 4.93
CA ALA A 11 12.15 25.72 5.37
C ALA A 11 11.61 24.29 5.23
N LYS A 12 12.08 23.57 4.21
CA LYS A 12 11.86 22.12 4.08
C LYS A 12 12.40 21.46 5.34
N MET A 13 11.51 20.92 6.18
CA MET A 13 11.89 20.10 7.33
C MET A 13 12.53 18.82 6.78
N GLN A 14 13.86 18.82 6.68
CA GLN A 14 14.61 17.63 6.29
C GLN A 14 14.68 16.72 7.51
N VAL A 15 13.73 15.79 7.61
CA VAL A 15 13.76 14.76 8.66
C VAL A 15 15.02 13.91 8.43
N ALA A 16 15.96 13.96 9.36
CA ALA A 16 17.13 13.09 9.32
C ALA A 16 16.66 11.62 9.39
N VAL A 17 16.87 10.86 8.30
CA VAL A 17 16.54 9.44 8.25
C VAL A 17 17.75 8.67 8.75
N ASP A 18 17.62 7.96 9.87
CA ASP A 18 18.62 6.98 10.30
C ASP A 18 18.46 5.72 9.42
N PRO A 19 19.48 5.34 8.62
CA PRO A 19 19.42 4.14 7.78
C PRO A 19 19.09 2.86 8.55
N LYS A 20 19.40 2.80 9.85
CA LYS A 20 19.08 1.65 10.72
C LYS A 20 17.57 1.48 10.96
N ASN A 21 16.79 2.53 10.75
CA ASN A 21 15.34 2.52 10.90
C ASN A 21 14.60 2.28 9.57
N MET A 22 15.33 2.03 8.47
CA MET A 22 14.74 1.68 7.20
C MET A 22 14.43 0.18 7.15
N SER A 23 13.23 -0.16 6.71
CA SER A 23 12.83 -1.55 6.46
C SER A 23 12.43 -1.74 5.00
N PHE A 24 12.50 -2.99 4.53
CA PHE A 24 11.89 -3.35 3.27
C PHE A 24 10.36 -3.37 3.45
N ASN A 25 9.71 -2.24 3.18
CA ASN A 25 8.31 -2.03 3.54
C ASN A 25 7.33 -2.72 2.57
N ARG A 26 7.66 -2.81 1.27
CA ARG A 26 6.74 -3.35 0.25
C ARG A 26 7.41 -4.15 -0.86
N THR A 27 6.84 -5.29 -1.20
CA THR A 27 7.06 -5.98 -2.48
C THR A 27 5.85 -5.80 -3.37
N GLY A 28 6.01 -5.20 -4.54
CA GLY A 28 4.97 -5.11 -5.55
C GLY A 28 4.98 -6.32 -6.49
N LEU A 29 3.82 -6.96 -6.67
CA LEU A 29 3.60 -8.06 -7.62
C LEU A 29 2.45 -7.71 -8.55
N ARG A 30 2.65 -7.82 -9.86
CA ARG A 30 1.55 -7.72 -10.82
C ARG A 30 0.75 -9.01 -10.82
N ILE A 31 -0.57 -8.87 -10.78
CA ILE A 31 -1.51 -10.00 -10.80
C ILE A 31 -2.51 -9.83 -11.95
N LYS A 32 -2.93 -10.97 -12.51
CA LYS A 32 -3.98 -11.00 -13.53
C LYS A 32 -5.37 -10.80 -12.93
N ASP A 33 -5.65 -11.47 -11.81
CA ASP A 33 -6.99 -11.52 -11.24
C ASP A 33 -6.94 -11.40 -9.71
N PRO A 34 -7.47 -10.31 -9.12
CA PRO A 34 -7.51 -10.14 -7.68
C PRO A 34 -8.48 -11.10 -6.99
N ALA A 35 -9.55 -11.56 -7.67
CA ALA A 35 -10.52 -12.48 -7.09
C ALA A 35 -9.93 -13.87 -6.86
N ALA A 36 -8.95 -14.27 -7.67
CA ALA A 36 -8.16 -15.47 -7.43
C ALA A 36 -6.97 -15.22 -6.50
N SER A 37 -6.29 -14.08 -6.65
CA SER A 37 -5.00 -13.83 -5.99
C SER A 37 -5.16 -13.48 -4.51
N VAL A 38 -6.11 -12.60 -4.15
CA VAL A 38 -6.29 -12.17 -2.75
C VAL A 38 -6.64 -13.38 -1.85
N PRO A 39 -7.66 -14.20 -2.16
CA PRO A 39 -7.97 -15.37 -1.33
C PRO A 39 -6.84 -16.39 -1.28
N PHE A 40 -6.05 -16.54 -2.35
CA PHE A 40 -4.89 -17.42 -2.32
C PHE A 40 -3.88 -17.01 -1.23
N TYR A 41 -3.59 -15.71 -1.09
CA TYR A 41 -2.69 -15.23 -0.03
C TYR A 41 -3.33 -15.32 1.36
N GLU A 42 -4.63 -15.04 1.47
CA GLU A 42 -5.36 -15.19 2.74
C GLU A 42 -5.40 -16.66 3.20
N ASP A 43 -5.80 -17.58 2.33
CA ASP A 43 -6.03 -18.99 2.66
C ASP A 43 -4.74 -19.81 2.79
N LYS A 44 -3.73 -19.55 1.94
CA LYS A 44 -2.51 -20.38 1.88
C LYS A 44 -1.39 -19.87 2.76
N PHE A 45 -1.36 -18.57 3.02
CA PHE A 45 -0.29 -17.93 3.77
C PHE A 45 -0.78 -17.22 5.05
N GLY A 46 -2.10 -17.17 5.29
CA GLY A 46 -2.65 -16.49 6.46
C GLY A 46 -2.50 -14.98 6.38
N PHE A 47 -2.42 -14.41 5.18
CA PHE A 47 -2.31 -12.96 5.03
C PHE A 47 -3.66 -12.30 5.33
N THR A 48 -3.62 -11.06 5.79
CA THR A 48 -4.81 -10.23 5.98
C THR A 48 -4.82 -9.10 4.96
N LEU A 49 -5.93 -8.89 4.27
CA LEU A 49 -6.14 -7.71 3.44
C LEU A 49 -6.26 -6.45 4.31
N VAL A 50 -5.31 -5.53 4.13
CA VAL A 50 -5.17 -4.32 4.95
C VAL A 50 -5.86 -3.13 4.30
N HIS A 51 -5.66 -2.95 2.99
CA HIS A 51 -6.17 -1.81 2.24
C HIS A 51 -6.32 -2.18 0.76
N VAL A 52 -7.30 -1.56 0.10
CA VAL A 52 -7.48 -1.58 -1.34
C VAL A 52 -7.43 -0.14 -1.84
N ALA A 53 -6.42 0.18 -2.65
CA ALA A 53 -6.30 1.47 -3.31
C ALA A 53 -6.75 1.35 -4.76
N LYS A 54 -7.90 1.93 -5.10
CA LYS A 54 -8.43 1.96 -6.47
C LYS A 54 -8.16 3.30 -7.14
N GLN A 55 -7.81 3.23 -8.41
CA GLN A 55 -7.70 4.36 -9.31
C GLN A 55 -8.24 3.95 -10.68
N GLU A 56 -8.41 4.90 -11.59
CA GLU A 56 -8.92 4.60 -12.93
C GLU A 56 -8.03 3.55 -13.64
N GLY A 57 -8.63 2.41 -14.01
CA GLY A 57 -7.98 1.30 -14.70
C GLY A 57 -6.97 0.49 -13.87
N ARG A 58 -6.81 0.75 -12.57
CA ARG A 58 -5.87 0.02 -11.72
C ARG A 58 -6.32 -0.10 -10.26
N ALA A 59 -5.95 -1.21 -9.63
CA ALA A 59 -6.16 -1.42 -8.20
C ALA A 59 -4.92 -2.04 -7.55
N SER A 60 -4.58 -1.59 -6.36
CA SER A 60 -3.55 -2.18 -5.51
C SER A 60 -4.18 -2.77 -4.25
N TYR A 61 -3.87 -4.02 -3.95
CA TYR A 61 -4.33 -4.74 -2.75
C TYR A 61 -3.13 -4.95 -1.83
N PHE A 62 -3.20 -4.43 -0.62
CA PHE A 62 -2.11 -4.51 0.37
C PHE A 62 -2.40 -5.61 1.38
N LEU A 63 -1.53 -6.61 1.46
CA LEU A 63 -1.70 -7.76 2.34
C LEU A 63 -0.42 -8.05 3.13
N GLY A 64 -0.56 -8.67 4.30
CA GLY A 64 0.57 -9.16 5.08
C GLY A 64 0.14 -10.06 6.22
N THR A 65 1.10 -10.75 6.83
CA THR A 65 0.92 -11.46 8.10
C THR A 65 0.95 -10.45 9.24
N LEU A 66 -0.12 -10.38 10.03
CA LEU A 66 -0.26 -9.43 11.12
C LEU A 66 -0.62 -10.19 12.41
N GLU A 67 -0.24 -9.62 13.54
CA GLU A 67 -0.69 -10.12 14.85
C GLU A 67 -2.20 -9.89 15.02
N ASP A 68 -2.88 -10.80 15.72
CA ASP A 68 -4.33 -10.77 15.90
C ASP A 68 -4.83 -9.47 16.54
N GLU A 69 -4.09 -8.90 17.49
CA GLU A 69 -4.46 -7.62 18.12
C GLU A 69 -4.40 -6.44 17.14
N LEU A 70 -3.55 -6.54 16.12
CA LEU A 70 -3.46 -5.52 15.07
C LEU A 70 -4.60 -5.71 14.06
N ILE A 71 -4.89 -6.96 13.67
CA ILE A 71 -6.02 -7.31 12.80
C ILE A 71 -7.33 -6.76 13.40
N ALA A 72 -7.54 -6.97 14.70
CA ALA A 72 -8.73 -6.50 15.41
C ALA A 72 -8.90 -4.97 15.41
N LYS A 73 -7.83 -4.21 15.15
CA LYS A 73 -7.81 -2.74 15.11
C LYS A 73 -7.82 -2.17 13.69
N LEU A 74 -7.73 -3.02 12.67
CA LEU A 74 -7.74 -2.54 11.30
C LEU A 74 -9.09 -1.90 10.95
N PRO A 75 -9.10 -0.83 10.13
CA PRO A 75 -10.34 -0.25 9.62
C PRO A 75 -11.15 -1.32 8.89
N THR A 76 -12.45 -1.42 9.20
CA THR A 76 -13.33 -2.42 8.57
C THR A 76 -13.47 -2.20 7.07
N ASP A 77 -13.63 -0.94 6.66
CA ASP A 77 -13.63 -0.53 5.27
C ASP A 77 -12.20 -0.43 4.74
N ARG A 78 -11.84 -1.38 3.86
CA ARG A 78 -10.51 -1.50 3.26
C ARG A 78 -10.23 -0.43 2.22
N GLU A 79 -11.22 0.29 1.73
CA GLU A 79 -11.03 1.39 0.76
C GLU A 79 -10.99 2.77 1.47
N SER A 80 -11.17 2.80 2.79
CA SER A 80 -11.20 4.04 3.56
C SER A 80 -9.86 4.77 3.63
N ALA A 81 -9.92 6.08 3.89
CA ALA A 81 -8.75 6.90 4.18
C ALA A 81 -7.97 6.41 5.41
N ASP A 82 -8.64 5.78 6.39
CA ASP A 82 -7.95 5.25 7.57
C ASP A 82 -7.17 3.96 7.24
N ALA A 83 -7.67 3.12 6.33
CA ALA A 83 -6.91 1.98 5.82
C ALA A 83 -5.67 2.46 5.04
N ALA A 84 -5.81 3.53 4.24
CA ALA A 84 -4.69 4.15 3.56
C ALA A 84 -3.63 4.70 4.55
N LYS A 85 -4.06 5.38 5.62
CA LYS A 85 -3.16 5.88 6.68
C LYS A 85 -2.46 4.75 7.42
N PHE A 86 -3.15 3.64 7.69
CA PHE A 86 -2.53 2.46 8.28
C PHE A 86 -1.37 2.00 7.40
N VAL A 87 -1.61 1.76 6.11
CA VAL A 87 -0.57 1.30 5.17
C VAL A 87 0.58 2.32 5.05
N ALA A 88 0.31 3.62 5.13
CA ALA A 88 1.34 4.66 5.09
C ALA A 88 2.21 4.73 6.36
N SER A 89 1.69 4.31 7.52
CA SER A 89 2.38 4.35 8.81
C SER A 89 2.91 2.99 9.28
N TYR A 90 2.48 1.90 8.64
CA TYR A 90 2.88 0.55 8.98
C TYR A 90 4.37 0.34 8.69
N THR A 91 5.12 -0.10 9.71
CA THR A 91 6.58 -0.27 9.65
C THR A 91 7.02 -1.69 9.28
N GLY A 92 6.10 -2.66 9.34
CA GLY A 92 6.33 -4.01 8.85
C GLY A 92 6.30 -4.09 7.32
N THR A 93 6.33 -5.32 6.80
CA THR A 93 6.35 -5.57 5.35
C THR A 93 4.95 -5.99 4.86
N LEU A 94 4.50 -5.37 3.78
CA LEU A 94 3.29 -5.76 3.06
C LEU A 94 3.64 -6.17 1.63
N ILE A 95 2.88 -7.10 1.07
CA ILE A 95 2.84 -7.27 -0.38
C ILE A 95 1.80 -6.32 -0.97
N GLU A 96 2.11 -5.79 -2.15
CA GLU A 96 1.19 -5.00 -2.95
C GLU A 96 0.87 -5.78 -4.22
N LEU A 97 -0.34 -6.33 -4.30
CA LEU A 97 -0.83 -6.97 -5.51
C LEU A 97 -1.43 -5.89 -6.42
N MET A 98 -0.76 -5.63 -7.54
CA MET A 98 -1.14 -4.60 -8.51
C MET A 98 -1.91 -5.25 -9.66
N HIS A 99 -3.14 -4.79 -9.88
CA HIS A 99 -4.03 -5.25 -10.92
C HIS A 99 -4.32 -4.13 -11.91
N THR A 100 -4.31 -4.47 -13.21
CA THR A 100 -4.82 -3.60 -14.28
C THR A 100 -6.20 -4.10 -14.67
N GLU A 101 -7.20 -3.21 -14.62
CA GLU A 101 -8.59 -3.57 -14.88
C GLU A 101 -8.78 -4.15 -16.29
N GLY A 102 -9.56 -5.22 -16.39
CA GLY A 102 -9.83 -5.94 -17.64
C GLY A 102 -8.89 -7.11 -17.89
N THR A 103 -7.71 -7.14 -17.25
CA THR A 103 -6.75 -8.25 -17.44
C THR A 103 -7.27 -9.57 -16.89
N GLU A 104 -8.19 -9.54 -15.93
CA GLU A 104 -8.85 -10.73 -15.38
C GLU A 104 -9.70 -11.47 -16.42
N LYS A 105 -10.12 -10.79 -17.49
CA LYS A 105 -10.93 -11.34 -18.59
C LYS A 105 -10.14 -11.60 -19.87
N ASP A 106 -8.85 -11.28 -19.89
CA ASP A 106 -7.99 -11.48 -21.06
C ASP A 106 -7.24 -12.83 -20.95
N ASP A 107 -7.64 -13.79 -21.77
CA ASP A 107 -7.02 -15.11 -21.83
C ASP A 107 -5.59 -15.09 -22.38
N ALA A 108 -5.22 -14.06 -23.14
CA ALA A 108 -3.87 -13.88 -23.68
C ALA A 108 -2.94 -13.08 -22.75
N PHE A 109 -3.45 -12.61 -21.61
CA PHE A 109 -2.67 -11.83 -20.66
C PHE A 109 -1.53 -12.64 -20.02
N SER A 110 -0.33 -12.05 -19.97
CA SER A 110 0.83 -12.56 -19.24
C SER A 110 1.48 -11.43 -18.45
N VAL A 111 1.81 -11.69 -17.19
CA VAL A 111 2.46 -10.75 -16.27
C VAL A 111 3.95 -10.51 -16.60
N ASN A 112 4.60 -11.47 -17.26
CA ASN A 112 6.00 -11.40 -17.68
C ASN A 112 6.07 -11.81 -19.15
N LYS A 113 6.51 -10.90 -20.01
CA LYS A 113 6.88 -11.19 -21.41
C LYS A 113 8.37 -10.97 -21.59
#